data_AF-T1CSS2-F1
#
_entry.id   AF-T1CSS2-F1
#
_cell.length_a   1.000
_cell.length_b   1.000
_cell.length_c   1.000
_cell.angle_alpha   90.00
_cell.angle_beta   90.00
_cell.angle_gamma   90.00
#
_symmetry.space_group_name_H-M   'P 1'
#
loop_
_entity.id
_entity.type
_entity.pdbx_description
1 polymer ?
#
loop_
_entity_poly.entity_id
_entity_poly.type
_entity_poly.pdbx_seq_one_letter_code
_entity_poly.pdbx_strand_id
1 'polypeptide(L)'
;MIKQRTLKNAIRATGVGLHTGDKVYMTLRPAAPDTGIVFRRTDLPTPIDIPSRCEFVGDTRLSSTLVRDGARVGTVEHLLSAMAGLGIDNAYVDLSAPEVPIMDGSAGPFVFLLQSAGIEEQAVAKRFIRIKKPIKVEDGDKWARFEPFNGFKVGFSIEFKHPLFSSRTSTRGDRLFHHFVRQGSQSRAHLRFHARHRDAARAQPRHGRVDGQCHRAR
;
A
#
# COMPACT_ATOMS: atom_id res chain seq x y z
N MET A 1 -27.96 6.72 2.36
CA MET A 1 -26.84 6.57 3.30
C MET A 1 -25.73 5.79 2.63
N ILE A 2 -24.49 6.29 2.62
CA ILE A 2 -23.35 5.50 2.13
C ILE A 2 -23.02 4.45 3.20
N LYS A 3 -23.01 3.17 2.81
CA LYS A 3 -22.79 2.02 3.69
C LYS A 3 -21.31 1.65 3.78
N GLN A 4 -20.90 1.07 4.90
CA GLN A 4 -19.58 0.42 5.02
C GLN A 4 -19.47 -0.75 4.04
N ARG A 5 -18.26 -1.09 3.63
CA ARG A 5 -17.98 -2.18 2.69
C ARG A 5 -16.97 -3.18 3.26
N THR A 6 -17.24 -4.45 3.00
CA THR A 6 -16.33 -5.57 3.24
C THR A 6 -16.19 -6.39 1.95
N LEU A 7 -15.35 -7.43 1.97
CA LEU A 7 -15.31 -8.43 0.91
C LEU A 7 -16.53 -9.34 0.99
N LYS A 8 -17.04 -9.78 -0.18
CA LYS A 8 -18.12 -10.77 -0.27
C LYS A 8 -17.60 -12.19 -0.03
N ASN A 9 -16.41 -12.50 -0.53
CA ASN A 9 -15.76 -13.80 -0.36
C ASN A 9 -14.33 -13.62 0.13
N ALA A 10 -13.78 -14.64 0.79
CA ALA A 10 -12.35 -14.69 1.05
C ALA A 10 -11.58 -14.95 -0.26
N ILE A 11 -10.42 -14.31 -0.43
CA ILE A 11 -9.53 -14.52 -1.57
C ILE A 11 -8.09 -14.71 -1.11
N ARG A 12 -7.35 -15.55 -1.83
CA ARG A 12 -5.96 -15.89 -1.52
C ARG A 12 -5.04 -15.43 -2.64
N ALA A 13 -3.85 -15.00 -2.26
CA ALA A 13 -2.76 -14.69 -3.17
C ALA A 13 -1.45 -15.24 -2.61
N THR A 14 -0.54 -15.60 -3.50
CA THR A 14 0.83 -15.96 -3.15
C THR A 14 1.78 -15.03 -3.89
N GLY A 15 2.80 -14.56 -3.19
CA GLY A 15 3.82 -13.71 -3.79
C GLY A 15 5.10 -13.73 -2.96
N VAL A 16 5.93 -12.72 -3.17
CA VAL A 16 7.23 -12.59 -2.52
C VAL A 16 7.31 -11.21 -1.88
N GLY A 17 7.86 -11.09 -0.66
CA GLY A 17 8.14 -9.81 -0.03
C GLY A 17 9.25 -9.05 -0.78
N LEU A 18 9.10 -7.74 -0.97
CA LEU A 18 10.08 -6.93 -1.70
C LEU A 18 11.43 -6.89 -0.96
N HIS A 19 11.37 -6.69 0.35
CA HIS A 19 12.55 -6.45 1.17
C HIS A 19 13.09 -7.74 1.77
N THR A 20 12.20 -8.58 2.29
CA THR A 20 12.54 -9.86 2.91
C THR A 20 12.97 -10.89 1.88
N GLY A 21 12.30 -10.92 0.73
CA GLY A 21 12.41 -11.98 -0.25
C GLY A 21 11.65 -13.26 0.14
N ASP A 22 10.89 -13.22 1.24
CA ASP A 22 10.16 -14.39 1.74
C ASP A 22 8.95 -14.67 0.85
N LYS A 23 8.64 -15.96 0.66
CA LYS A 23 7.39 -16.37 0.04
C LYS A 23 6.23 -16.10 1.02
N VAL A 24 5.25 -15.34 0.57
CA VAL A 24 4.11 -14.93 1.39
C VAL A 24 2.83 -15.54 0.85
N TYR A 25 2.08 -16.21 1.73
CA TYR A 25 0.70 -16.59 1.51
C TYR A 25 -0.18 -15.54 2.20
N MET A 26 -0.95 -14.80 1.39
CA MET A 26 -1.86 -13.77 1.85
C MET A 26 -3.30 -14.24 1.67
N THR A 27 -4.13 -14.08 2.71
CA THR A 27 -5.59 -14.28 2.62
C THR A 27 -6.32 -13.01 3.03
N LEU A 28 -7.15 -12.48 2.14
CA LEU A 28 -8.05 -11.37 2.44
C LEU A 28 -9.43 -11.94 2.79
N ARG A 29 -9.96 -11.58 3.95
CA ARG A 29 -11.24 -12.11 4.45
C ARG A 29 -12.23 -11.00 4.80
N PRO A 30 -13.55 -11.26 4.67
CA PRO A 30 -14.57 -10.35 5.17
C PRO A 30 -14.39 -10.07 6.67
N ALA A 31 -14.79 -8.89 7.11
CA ALA A 31 -14.82 -8.54 8.52
C ALA A 31 -16.15 -7.86 8.90
N ALA A 32 -16.50 -7.93 10.18
CA ALA A 32 -17.71 -7.32 10.71
C ALA A 32 -17.66 -5.77 10.61
N PRO A 33 -18.81 -5.08 10.68
CA PRO A 33 -18.83 -3.62 10.70
C PRO A 33 -17.93 -3.04 11.79
N ASP A 34 -17.34 -1.88 11.52
CA ASP A 34 -16.44 -1.15 12.43
C ASP A 34 -15.15 -1.87 12.86
N THR A 35 -14.84 -3.03 12.25
CA THR A 35 -13.55 -3.73 12.46
C THR A 35 -12.37 -2.89 11.94
N GLY A 36 -12.57 -2.21 10.82
CA GLY A 36 -11.48 -1.61 10.05
C GLY A 36 -10.67 -2.64 9.27
N ILE A 37 -9.51 -2.22 8.75
CA ILE A 37 -8.53 -3.12 8.13
C ILE A 37 -7.57 -3.62 9.22
N VAL A 38 -7.46 -4.94 9.37
CA VAL A 38 -6.61 -5.57 10.39
C VAL A 38 -5.68 -6.57 9.73
N PHE A 39 -4.37 -6.37 9.90
CA PHE A 39 -3.36 -7.33 9.47
C PHE A 39 -3.17 -8.39 10.56
N ARG A 40 -3.06 -9.66 10.17
CA ARG A 40 -2.86 -10.78 11.08
C ARG A 40 -1.63 -11.59 10.66
N ARG A 41 -0.65 -11.72 11.55
CA ARG A 41 0.50 -12.61 11.35
C ARG A 41 0.15 -14.02 11.77
N THR A 42 -0.18 -14.89 10.81
CA THR A 42 -0.63 -16.26 11.07
C THR A 42 0.50 -17.28 11.18
N ASP A 43 1.72 -16.89 10.83
CA ASP A 43 2.93 -17.71 10.94
C ASP A 43 3.52 -17.74 12.36
N LEU A 44 3.05 -16.87 13.26
CA LEU A 44 3.49 -16.85 14.65
C LEU A 44 2.77 -17.96 15.46
N PRO A 45 3.42 -18.51 16.51
CA PRO A 45 2.81 -19.55 17.36
C PRO A 45 1.45 -19.16 17.93
N THR A 46 1.29 -17.86 18.23
CA THR A 46 0.00 -17.24 18.52
C THR A 46 -0.20 -16.12 17.51
N PRO A 47 -1.26 -16.16 16.68
CA PRO A 47 -1.49 -15.11 15.71
C PRO A 47 -1.65 -13.73 16.36
N ILE A 48 -1.00 -12.72 15.78
CA ILE A 48 -1.05 -11.34 16.28
C ILE A 48 -1.78 -10.45 15.28
N ASP A 49 -2.77 -9.71 15.79
CA ASP A 49 -3.59 -8.75 15.04
C ASP A 49 -3.06 -7.32 15.20
N ILE A 50 -2.78 -6.68 14.08
CA ILE A 50 -2.26 -5.32 13.98
C ILE A 50 -3.27 -4.47 13.20
N PRO A 51 -4.09 -3.63 13.86
CA PRO A 51 -4.98 -2.70 13.19
C PRO A 51 -4.20 -1.74 12.30
N SER A 52 -4.72 -1.46 11.10
CA SER A 52 -4.12 -0.49 10.17
C SER A 52 -4.42 0.94 10.61
N ARG A 53 -3.77 1.39 11.69
CA ARG A 53 -3.94 2.72 12.28
C ARG A 53 -2.58 3.42 12.43
N CYS A 54 -2.59 4.76 12.37
CA CYS A 54 -1.38 5.57 12.46
C CYS A 54 -0.58 5.32 13.75
N GLU A 55 -1.26 4.97 14.85
CA GLU A 55 -0.64 4.64 16.14
C GLU A 55 0.26 3.40 16.10
N PHE A 56 0.07 2.52 15.12
CA PHE A 56 0.88 1.31 14.94
C PHE A 56 1.93 1.47 13.85
N VAL A 57 2.11 2.65 13.24
CA VAL A 57 3.18 2.87 12.26
C VAL A 57 4.51 3.00 13.01
N GLY A 58 5.40 2.00 12.85
CA GLY A 58 6.66 1.90 13.60
C GLY A 58 7.94 2.16 12.79
N ASP A 59 7.95 1.84 11.50
CA ASP A 59 9.07 2.14 10.59
C ASP A 59 8.53 2.63 9.26
N THR A 60 9.19 3.64 8.69
CA THR A 60 8.83 4.28 7.42
C THR A 60 10.01 4.31 6.43
N ARG A 61 11.15 3.66 6.79
CA ARG A 61 12.28 3.51 5.89
C ARG A 61 11.94 2.47 4.83
N LEU A 62 12.07 2.85 3.56
CA LEU A 62 11.80 2.05 2.36
C LEU A 62 10.32 1.67 2.13
N SER A 63 9.54 1.41 3.18
CA SER A 63 8.10 1.14 3.11
C SER A 63 7.38 1.52 4.40
N SER A 64 6.04 1.48 4.40
CA SER A 64 5.25 1.63 5.63
C SER A 64 5.19 0.30 6.38
N THR A 65 5.62 0.29 7.64
CA THR A 65 5.58 -0.89 8.51
C THR A 65 4.69 -0.65 9.72
N LEU A 66 3.71 -1.54 9.91
CA LEU A 66 2.92 -1.62 11.13
C LEU A 66 3.63 -2.49 12.17
N VAL A 67 3.63 -2.08 13.42
CA VAL A 67 4.27 -2.76 14.55
C VAL A 67 3.33 -2.79 15.74
N ARG A 68 3.17 -3.97 16.34
CA ARG A 68 2.40 -4.16 17.58
C ARG A 68 2.84 -5.45 18.27
N ASP A 69 2.98 -5.41 19.58
CA ASP A 69 3.23 -6.59 20.43
C ASP A 69 4.40 -7.46 19.91
N GLY A 70 5.48 -6.81 19.45
CA GLY A 70 6.67 -7.45 18.90
C GLY A 70 6.52 -7.98 17.45
N ALA A 71 5.30 -8.05 16.91
CA ALA A 71 5.06 -8.38 15.51
C ALA A 71 5.20 -7.14 14.61
N ARG A 72 5.57 -7.40 13.35
CA ARG A 72 5.62 -6.37 12.30
C ARG A 72 5.04 -6.88 10.99
N VAL A 73 4.47 -5.95 10.22
CA VAL A 73 4.00 -6.15 8.85
C VAL A 73 4.47 -4.97 8.00
N GLY A 74 5.39 -5.22 7.08
CA GLY A 74 5.93 -4.22 6.15
C GLY A 74 5.16 -4.16 4.83
N THR A 75 5.41 -3.07 4.09
CA THR A 75 4.97 -2.89 2.69
C THR A 75 3.44 -2.89 2.54
N VAL A 76 2.73 -2.33 3.52
CA VAL A 76 1.26 -2.32 3.56
C VAL A 76 0.62 -1.33 2.58
N GLU A 77 1.36 -0.33 2.12
CA GLU A 77 0.87 0.85 1.43
C GLU A 77 0.15 0.56 0.10
N HIS A 78 0.61 -0.41 -0.70
CA HIS A 78 -0.02 -0.71 -1.99
C HIS A 78 -1.36 -1.42 -1.83
N LEU A 79 -1.44 -2.36 -0.89
CA LEU A 79 -2.70 -3.05 -0.57
C LEU A 79 -3.71 -2.06 0.03
N LEU A 80 -3.27 -1.22 0.96
CA LEU A 80 -4.12 -0.17 1.54
C LEU A 80 -4.57 0.86 0.51
N SER A 81 -3.71 1.21 -0.45
CA SER A 81 -4.08 2.06 -1.58
C SER A 81 -5.19 1.43 -2.42
N ALA A 82 -5.11 0.13 -2.73
CA ALA A 82 -6.17 -0.60 -3.44
C ALA A 82 -7.49 -0.66 -2.64
N MET A 83 -7.42 -0.96 -1.35
CA MET A 83 -8.59 -0.99 -0.46
C MET A 83 -9.25 0.38 -0.35
N ALA A 84 -8.46 1.45 -0.17
CA ALA A 84 -8.94 2.81 -0.14
C ALA A 84 -9.59 3.17 -1.48
N GLY A 85 -8.96 2.85 -2.60
CA GLY A 85 -9.46 3.09 -3.96
C GLY A 85 -10.78 2.39 -4.31
N LEU A 86 -11.05 1.23 -3.72
CA LEU A 86 -12.32 0.50 -3.86
C LEU A 86 -13.32 0.81 -2.74
N GLY A 87 -12.89 1.58 -1.73
CA GLY A 87 -13.70 1.99 -0.60
C GLY A 87 -14.03 0.86 0.38
N ILE A 88 -13.15 -0.14 0.52
CA ILE A 88 -13.27 -1.21 1.53
C ILE A 88 -13.02 -0.60 2.92
N ASP A 89 -13.93 -0.85 3.85
CA ASP A 89 -13.87 -0.36 5.23
C ASP A 89 -13.36 -1.44 6.19
N ASN A 90 -13.83 -2.68 5.99
CA ASN A 90 -13.61 -3.78 6.93
C ASN A 90 -13.01 -4.99 6.19
N ALA A 91 -11.84 -5.45 6.65
CA ALA A 91 -11.23 -6.68 6.16
C ALA A 91 -10.17 -7.21 7.14
N TYR A 92 -10.01 -8.52 7.19
CA TYR A 92 -8.82 -9.14 7.75
C TYR A 92 -7.82 -9.48 6.63
N VAL A 93 -6.54 -9.21 6.88
CA VAL A 93 -5.41 -9.50 5.99
C VAL A 93 -4.48 -10.46 6.69
N ASP A 94 -4.67 -11.75 6.46
CA ASP A 94 -3.81 -12.80 7.03
C ASP A 94 -2.55 -12.93 6.19
N LEU A 95 -1.40 -12.98 6.85
CA LEU A 95 -0.07 -13.10 6.25
C LEU A 95 0.72 -14.21 6.92
N SER A 96 1.31 -15.07 6.10
CA SER A 96 2.25 -16.11 6.56
C SER A 96 3.70 -15.61 6.71
N ALA A 97 3.94 -14.30 6.65
CA ALA A 97 5.26 -13.69 6.63
C ALA A 97 5.18 -12.23 7.12
N PRO A 98 6.32 -11.60 7.53
CA PRO A 98 6.36 -10.23 8.06
C PRO A 98 6.15 -9.11 7.02
N GLU A 99 5.74 -9.41 5.79
CA GLU A 99 5.63 -8.44 4.69
C GLU A 99 4.44 -8.79 3.78
N VAL A 100 3.74 -7.79 3.27
CA VAL A 100 2.75 -7.97 2.18
C VAL A 100 3.50 -8.32 0.89
N PRO A 101 3.03 -9.28 0.07
CA PRO A 101 3.69 -9.62 -1.19
C PRO A 101 3.73 -8.42 -2.13
N ILE A 102 4.86 -8.18 -2.80
CA ILE A 102 5.02 -7.00 -3.66
C ILE A 102 4.20 -7.05 -4.95
N MET A 103 3.77 -8.24 -5.35
CA MET A 103 3.08 -8.51 -6.62
C MET A 103 3.91 -7.98 -7.79
N ASP A 104 3.38 -7.07 -8.60
CA ASP A 104 4.09 -6.43 -9.72
C ASP A 104 4.69 -5.05 -9.35
N GLY A 105 4.67 -4.70 -8.06
CA GLY A 105 5.09 -3.41 -7.54
C GLY A 105 4.03 -2.30 -7.62
N SER A 106 2.82 -2.58 -8.12
CA SER A 106 1.70 -1.64 -8.17
C SER A 106 0.52 -2.10 -7.29
N ALA A 107 -0.55 -1.29 -7.24
CA ALA A 107 -1.80 -1.66 -6.59
C ALA A 107 -2.74 -2.46 -7.52
N GLY A 108 -2.45 -2.54 -8.82
CA GLY A 108 -3.28 -3.17 -9.84
C GLY A 108 -3.65 -4.62 -9.52
N PRO A 109 -2.69 -5.50 -9.18
CA PRO A 109 -2.99 -6.89 -8.79
C PRO A 109 -3.92 -6.99 -7.58
N PHE A 110 -3.77 -6.09 -6.60
CA PHE A 110 -4.68 -6.07 -5.44
C PHE A 110 -6.07 -5.59 -5.80
N VAL A 111 -6.20 -4.57 -6.66
CA VAL A 111 -7.51 -4.14 -7.18
C VAL A 111 -8.22 -5.29 -7.87
N PHE A 112 -7.50 -6.03 -8.73
CA PHE A 112 -8.05 -7.21 -9.39
C PHE A 112 -8.55 -8.25 -8.37
N LEU A 113 -7.71 -8.63 -7.40
CA LEU A 113 -8.09 -9.59 -6.35
C LEU A 113 -9.32 -9.14 -5.56
N LEU A 114 -9.35 -7.87 -5.12
CA LEU A 114 -10.46 -7.31 -4.34
C LEU A 114 -11.76 -7.27 -5.17
N GLN A 115 -11.70 -6.95 -6.46
CA GLN A 115 -12.85 -6.99 -7.35
C GLN A 115 -13.33 -8.43 -7.62
N SER A 116 -12.41 -9.38 -7.81
CA SER A 116 -12.73 -10.80 -7.98
C SER A 116 -13.37 -11.41 -6.73
N ALA A 117 -12.95 -11.00 -5.53
CA ALA A 117 -13.58 -11.40 -4.27
C ALA A 117 -15.03 -10.91 -4.14
N GLY A 118 -15.35 -9.81 -4.83
CA GLY A 118 -16.61 -9.08 -4.71
C GLY A 118 -16.65 -8.19 -3.47
N ILE A 119 -17.49 -7.16 -3.53
CA ILE A 119 -17.69 -6.20 -2.45
C ILE A 119 -19.11 -6.36 -1.91
N GLU A 120 -19.24 -6.39 -0.59
CA GLU A 120 -20.51 -6.46 0.12
C GLU A 120 -20.72 -5.21 0.98
N GLU A 121 -21.91 -4.63 0.89
CA GLU A 121 -22.30 -3.48 1.71
C GLU A 121 -22.88 -3.95 3.05
N GLN A 122 -22.45 -3.32 4.13
CA GLN A 122 -22.89 -3.62 5.48
C GLN A 122 -23.93 -2.60 5.93
N ALA A 123 -24.92 -3.00 6.72
CA ALA A 123 -26.04 -2.15 7.15
C ALA A 123 -25.65 -1.08 8.22
N VAL A 124 -24.47 -0.49 8.10
CA VAL A 124 -23.91 0.54 8.97
C VAL A 124 -23.38 1.69 8.11
N ALA A 125 -23.53 2.93 8.58
CA ALA A 125 -23.05 4.12 7.88
C ALA A 125 -21.52 4.12 7.76
N LYS A 126 -21.01 4.42 6.56
CA LYS A 126 -19.58 4.69 6.34
C LYS A 126 -19.21 6.03 6.97
N ARG A 127 -18.14 6.02 7.76
CA ARG A 127 -17.59 7.22 8.39
C ARG A 127 -16.49 7.81 7.50
N PHE A 128 -16.45 9.14 7.42
CA PHE A 128 -15.46 9.88 6.65
C PHE A 128 -14.76 10.90 7.55
N ILE A 129 -13.46 11.08 7.34
CA ILE A 129 -12.71 12.17 7.96
C ILE A 129 -12.82 13.39 7.05
N ARG A 130 -13.40 14.47 7.58
CA ARG A 130 -13.51 15.76 6.86
C ARG A 130 -12.51 16.76 7.42
N ILE A 131 -11.62 17.25 6.55
CA ILE A 131 -10.68 18.31 6.89
C ILE A 131 -11.44 19.63 7.03
N LYS A 132 -11.42 20.22 8.23
CA LYS A 132 -12.12 21.48 8.55
C LYS A 132 -11.21 22.71 8.54
N LYS A 133 -9.91 22.51 8.75
CA LYS A 133 -8.89 23.57 8.78
C LYS A 133 -7.63 23.05 8.10
N PRO A 134 -6.82 23.92 7.46
CA PRO A 134 -5.53 23.51 6.90
C PRO A 134 -4.60 22.97 7.98
N ILE A 135 -3.85 21.92 7.64
CA ILE A 135 -2.79 21.33 8.48
C ILE A 135 -1.58 21.12 7.57
N LYS A 136 -0.40 21.58 7.99
CA LYS A 136 0.86 21.41 7.27
C LYS A 136 1.93 20.88 8.22
N VAL A 137 2.71 19.91 7.75
CA VAL A 137 3.92 19.43 8.40
C VAL A 137 5.09 19.55 7.43
N GLU A 138 6.27 19.86 7.96
CA GLU A 138 7.49 20.11 7.19
C GLU A 138 8.68 19.38 7.84
N ASP A 139 9.58 18.87 7.01
CA ASP A 139 10.85 18.27 7.41
C ASP A 139 11.90 18.58 6.34
N GLY A 140 12.77 19.56 6.62
CA GLY A 140 13.75 20.08 5.67
C GLY A 140 13.10 20.65 4.41
N ASP A 141 13.39 20.04 3.25
CA ASP A 141 12.83 20.41 1.95
C ASP A 141 11.51 19.71 1.61
N LYS A 142 10.99 18.87 2.52
CA LYS A 142 9.76 18.08 2.33
C LYS A 142 8.61 18.69 3.12
N TRP A 143 7.41 18.59 2.57
CA TRP A 143 6.19 18.96 3.30
C TRP A 143 5.01 18.11 2.87
N ALA A 144 4.04 17.96 3.77
CA ALA A 144 2.72 17.39 3.49
C ALA A 144 1.64 18.32 4.06
N ARG A 145 0.54 18.48 3.33
CA ARG A 145 -0.56 19.39 3.71
C ARG A 145 -1.91 18.77 3.44
N PHE A 146 -2.83 18.97 4.39
CA PHE A 146 -4.27 18.81 4.18
C PHE A 146 -4.93 20.18 4.12
N GLU A 147 -5.88 20.34 3.21
CA GLU A 147 -6.71 21.53 3.07
C GLU A 147 -8.19 21.14 3.04
N PRO A 148 -9.10 21.99 3.55
CA PRO A 148 -10.53 21.77 3.39
C PRO A 148 -10.91 21.69 1.91
N PHE A 149 -11.55 20.59 1.52
CA PHE A 149 -11.99 20.35 0.15
C PHE A 149 -13.27 19.52 0.14
N ASN A 150 -14.22 19.87 -0.73
CA ASN A 150 -15.47 19.14 -0.91
C ASN A 150 -15.26 17.96 -1.88
N GLY A 151 -14.59 16.92 -1.39
CA GLY A 151 -14.25 15.73 -2.15
C GLY A 151 -12.93 15.13 -1.68
N PHE A 152 -12.30 14.33 -2.53
CA PHE A 152 -10.97 13.80 -2.28
C PHE A 152 -10.07 14.09 -3.48
N LYS A 153 -8.96 14.78 -3.23
CA LYS A 153 -7.96 15.15 -4.23
C LYS A 153 -6.59 14.97 -3.62
N VAL A 154 -5.70 14.31 -4.35
CA VAL A 154 -4.29 14.16 -3.98
C VAL A 154 -3.44 14.84 -5.04
N GLY A 155 -2.54 15.71 -4.59
CA GLY A 155 -1.45 16.25 -5.38
C GLY A 155 -0.14 15.85 -4.73
N PHE A 156 0.84 15.45 -5.54
CA PHE A 156 2.20 15.16 -5.07
C PHE A 156 3.22 15.78 -6.02
N SER A 157 4.43 16.00 -5.53
CA SER A 157 5.57 16.43 -6.33
C SER A 157 6.78 15.64 -5.87
N ILE A 158 7.60 15.20 -6.82
CA ILE A 158 8.87 14.53 -6.57
C ILE A 158 9.98 15.33 -7.24
N GLU A 159 11.13 15.43 -6.57
CA GLU A 159 12.32 16.03 -7.12
C GLU A 159 13.48 15.05 -7.01
N PHE A 160 13.91 14.52 -8.15
CA PHE A 160 15.08 13.68 -8.25
C PHE A 160 16.21 14.46 -8.93
N LYS A 161 17.31 14.69 -8.21
CA LYS A 161 18.54 15.24 -8.78
C LYS A 161 19.28 14.17 -9.58
N HIS A 162 18.72 13.78 -10.72
CA HIS A 162 19.25 12.66 -11.50
C HIS A 162 19.07 12.92 -13.01
N PRO A 163 20.08 12.67 -13.86
CA PRO A 163 20.05 13.00 -15.31
C PRO A 163 18.85 12.48 -16.11
N LEU A 164 18.30 11.32 -15.72
CA LEU A 164 17.08 10.76 -16.33
C LEU A 164 15.80 11.54 -16.02
N PHE A 165 15.85 12.44 -15.03
CA PHE A 165 14.77 13.37 -14.67
C PHE A 165 15.29 14.78 -14.96
N SER A 166 15.46 15.10 -16.26
CA SER A 166 15.92 16.42 -16.69
C SER A 166 14.77 17.43 -16.57
N SER A 167 15.03 18.50 -15.81
CA SER A 167 14.09 19.56 -15.39
C SER A 167 13.00 19.08 -14.41
N ARG A 168 12.74 19.88 -13.36
CA ARG A 168 11.68 19.67 -12.34
C ARG A 168 10.43 19.08 -13.00
N THR A 169 10.30 17.76 -12.95
CA THR A 169 9.07 17.09 -13.37
C THR A 169 8.11 17.27 -12.20
N SER A 170 7.62 18.49 -12.00
CA SER A 170 6.45 18.72 -11.17
C SER A 170 5.26 18.16 -11.93
N THR A 171 5.09 16.83 -11.91
CA THR A 171 3.82 16.23 -12.26
C THR A 171 2.86 16.61 -11.14
N ARG A 172 2.26 17.81 -11.25
CA ARG A 172 1.08 18.19 -10.46
C ARG A 172 -0.09 17.35 -10.97
N GLY A 173 -0.09 16.08 -10.58
CA GLY A 173 -1.16 15.15 -10.88
C GLY A 173 -2.31 15.46 -9.95
N ASP A 174 -3.24 16.30 -10.40
CA ASP A 174 -4.51 16.51 -9.72
C ASP A 174 -5.38 15.26 -9.93
N ARG A 175 -5.33 14.32 -8.99
CA ARG A 175 -6.08 13.06 -9.11
C ARG A 175 -7.36 13.12 -8.27
N LEU A 176 -8.51 13.08 -8.95
CA LEU A 176 -9.80 12.79 -8.35
C LEU A 176 -9.95 11.28 -8.15
N PHE A 177 -10.54 10.88 -7.02
CA PHE A 177 -10.71 9.48 -6.62
C PHE A 177 -11.35 8.59 -7.70
N HIS A 178 -12.27 9.13 -8.52
CA HIS A 178 -12.95 8.40 -9.61
C HIS A 178 -12.01 7.83 -10.70
N HIS A 179 -10.73 8.22 -10.74
CA HIS A 179 -9.75 7.69 -11.69
C HIS A 179 -8.74 6.70 -11.08
N PHE A 180 -8.87 6.32 -9.81
CA PHE A 180 -7.89 5.47 -9.13
C PHE A 180 -7.64 4.14 -9.87
N VAL A 181 -8.70 3.42 -10.24
CA VAL A 181 -8.57 2.10 -10.92
C VAL A 181 -7.86 2.24 -12.27
N ARG A 182 -8.17 3.28 -13.06
CA ARG A 182 -7.66 3.44 -14.43
C ARG A 182 -6.29 4.12 -14.52
N GLN A 183 -5.95 5.01 -13.59
CA GLN A 183 -4.74 5.85 -13.68
C GLN A 183 -3.83 5.80 -12.44
N GLY A 184 -4.36 5.41 -11.28
CA GLY A 184 -3.59 5.32 -10.02
C GLY A 184 -3.03 3.93 -9.75
N SER A 185 -3.84 2.89 -10.00
CA SER A 185 -3.56 1.51 -9.59
C SER A 185 -2.33 0.90 -10.26
N GLN A 186 -2.03 1.29 -11.50
CA GLN A 186 -0.95 0.72 -12.31
C GLN A 186 0.43 1.34 -12.06
N SER A 187 0.51 2.41 -11.26
CA SER A 187 1.80 3.04 -10.95
C SER A 187 2.64 2.10 -10.08
N ARG A 188 3.86 1.80 -10.51
CA ARG A 188 4.79 0.90 -9.81
C ARG A 188 5.71 1.66 -8.87
N ALA A 189 6.07 1.05 -7.74
CA ALA A 189 7.19 1.49 -6.94
C ALA A 189 8.47 1.49 -7.77
N HIS A 190 9.21 2.59 -7.71
CA HIS A 190 10.47 2.75 -8.42
C HIS A 190 11.60 2.94 -7.40
N LEU A 191 12.51 1.98 -7.33
CA LEU A 191 13.74 2.07 -6.55
C LEU A 191 14.92 1.87 -7.50
N ARG A 192 15.88 2.81 -7.55
CA ARG A 192 17.07 2.69 -8.39
C ARG A 192 18.30 2.42 -7.52
N PHE A 193 19.01 1.33 -7.83
CA PHE A 193 20.32 1.03 -7.24
C PHE A 193 21.44 1.60 -8.09
N HIS A 194 22.18 2.58 -7.55
CA HIS A 194 23.55 2.85 -7.97
C HIS A 194 24.50 2.32 -6.89
N ALA A 195 24.85 1.03 -6.99
CA ALA A 195 25.96 0.49 -6.20
C ALA A 195 27.28 0.82 -6.92
N ARG A 196 27.97 1.89 -6.50
CA ARG A 196 29.43 1.94 -6.66
C ARG A 196 30.02 1.05 -5.58
N HIS A 197 30.29 -0.21 -5.94
CA HIS A 197 31.17 -1.23 -5.37
C HIS A 197 31.82 -1.15 -3.96
N ARG A 198 31.34 -0.39 -2.96
CA ARG A 198 31.95 -0.42 -1.61
C ARG A 198 31.06 -0.62 -0.39
N ASP A 199 29.73 -0.55 -0.46
CA ASP A 199 28.87 -0.76 0.72
C ASP A 199 27.60 -1.61 0.44
N ALA A 200 27.77 -2.79 -0.16
CA ALA A 200 26.65 -3.64 -0.60
C ALA A 200 25.93 -4.45 0.52
N ALA A 201 26.24 -4.25 1.81
CA ALA A 201 25.84 -5.20 2.86
C ALA A 201 24.71 -4.76 3.81
N ARG A 202 24.19 -3.53 3.75
CA ARG A 202 23.12 -3.08 4.68
C ARG A 202 21.92 -2.50 3.92
N ALA A 203 20.85 -3.30 3.86
CA ALA A 203 19.48 -2.94 3.42
C ALA A 203 19.22 -2.76 1.91
N GLN A 204 19.63 -3.73 1.07
CA GLN A 204 19.13 -3.84 -0.30
C GLN A 204 17.84 -4.70 -0.35
N PRO A 205 16.79 -4.30 -1.10
CA PRO A 205 15.66 -5.17 -1.46
C PRO A 205 16.21 -6.41 -2.15
N ARG A 206 15.88 -7.58 -1.61
CA ARG A 206 16.45 -8.84 -2.09
C ARG A 206 15.85 -9.28 -3.43
N HIS A 207 14.64 -8.81 -3.78
CA HIS A 207 13.88 -9.37 -4.92
C HIS A 207 13.18 -8.36 -5.86
N GLY A 208 13.66 -7.12 -5.98
CA GLY A 208 13.19 -6.23 -7.05
C GLY A 208 13.74 -6.62 -8.43
N ARG A 209 13.02 -7.43 -9.22
CA ARG A 209 13.35 -7.71 -10.64
C ARG A 209 12.41 -6.95 -11.58
N VAL A 210 12.95 -6.52 -12.72
CA VAL A 210 12.16 -6.02 -13.84
C VAL A 210 11.74 -7.24 -14.65
N ASP A 211 10.49 -7.68 -14.50
CA ASP A 211 9.93 -8.71 -15.37
C ASP A 211 9.70 -8.13 -16.77
N GLY A 212 10.70 -8.28 -17.63
CA GLY A 212 10.70 -7.75 -18.98
C GLY A 212 12.06 -7.86 -19.67
N GLN A 213 12.51 -9.08 -19.98
CA GLN A 213 13.50 -9.31 -21.04
C GLN A 213 13.01 -10.39 -21.98
N CYS A 214 12.42 -9.91 -23.08
CA CYS A 214 12.68 -10.31 -24.46
C CYS A 214 13.36 -11.68 -24.63
N HIS A 215 12.60 -12.68 -25.06
CA HIS A 215 13.15 -13.82 -25.80
C HIS A 215 13.87 -13.30 -27.06
N ARG A 216 15.19 -13.18 -27.01
CA ARG A 216 16.00 -13.37 -28.20
C ARG A 216 16.36 -14.84 -28.27
N ALA A 217 15.64 -15.57 -29.11
CA ALA A 217 16.14 -16.80 -29.69
C ALA A 217 17.39 -16.45 -30.51
N ARG A 218 18.42 -17.28 -30.31
CA ARG A 218 19.62 -17.55 -31.12
C ARG A 218 19.98 -16.57 -32.23
#